data_AF-A0AAV3J7X7-F1
#
_entry.id   AF-A0AAV3J7X7-F1
#
_cell.length_a   1.000
_cell.length_b   1.000
_cell.length_c   1.000
_cell.angle_alpha   90.00
_cell.angle_beta   90.00
_cell.angle_gamma   90.00
#
_symmetry.space_group_name_H-M   'P 1'
#
loop_
_entity.id
_entity.type
_entity.pdbx_description
1 polymer ?
#
loop_
_entity_poly.entity_id
_entity_poly.type
_entity_poly.pdbx_seq_one_letter_code
_entity_poly.pdbx_strand_id
1 'polypeptide(L)'
;MNYILDKETKSVVWINSDPDRLSGSTAWTHFDQDLHEVVFALNYNPMVGEKFKADIIEGQAIEFVQQTVYNKNSGAERILQNWDDTIISDSETPFAPLKDEFGLMLAHQVFSDSGWIIDLTQKRDSFMKLIESVCEKKIVAGFISNALGVPHFYKSDRDDQLNLIGLASLNESFPYRCTDKNGVNEYRLHSSDQFKQVSNDGAIRKTSLLQNSARLKLLLQSANTIEELDQIEINSGWE
;
A
#
# COMPACT_ATOMS: atom_id res chain seq x y z
N MET A 1 -12.27 -8.44 43.34
CA MET A 1 -11.76 -9.74 43.86
C MET A 1 -10.39 -9.52 44.46
N ASN A 2 -10.07 -10.26 45.52
CA ASN A 2 -8.76 -10.23 46.16
C ASN A 2 -7.97 -11.47 45.74
N TYR A 3 -6.70 -11.32 45.45
CA TYR A 3 -5.81 -12.37 44.99
C TYR A 3 -4.66 -12.52 45.99
N ILE A 4 -4.30 -13.74 46.32
CA ILE A 4 -3.04 -14.04 47.00
C ILE A 4 -2.04 -14.41 45.93
N LEU A 5 -0.97 -13.62 45.83
CA LEU A 5 0.13 -13.89 44.91
C LEU A 5 1.34 -14.37 45.69
N ASP A 6 2.04 -15.35 45.14
CA ASP A 6 3.39 -15.68 45.55
C ASP A 6 4.32 -14.52 45.12
N LYS A 7 5.08 -13.94 46.05
CA LYS A 7 5.86 -12.73 45.77
C LYS A 7 6.99 -12.95 44.78
N GLU A 8 7.54 -14.17 44.72
CA GLU A 8 8.67 -14.51 43.86
C GLU A 8 8.21 -14.75 42.42
N THR A 9 7.21 -15.60 42.24
CA THR A 9 6.73 -16.04 40.93
C THR A 9 5.63 -15.16 40.35
N LYS A 10 4.95 -14.38 41.21
CA LYS A 10 3.70 -13.65 40.90
C LYS A 10 2.56 -14.57 40.47
N SER A 11 2.62 -15.86 40.81
CA SER A 11 1.55 -16.81 40.53
C SER A 11 0.39 -16.59 41.50
N VAL A 12 -0.84 -16.74 40.99
CA VAL A 12 -2.04 -16.71 41.82
C VAL A 12 -2.09 -17.99 42.64
N VAL A 13 -1.93 -17.86 43.95
CA VAL A 13 -2.03 -18.98 44.90
C VAL A 13 -3.49 -19.19 45.30
N TRP A 14 -4.27 -18.11 45.39
CA TRP A 14 -5.65 -18.17 45.88
C TRP A 14 -6.48 -16.94 45.46
N ILE A 15 -7.82 -17.07 45.41
CA ILE A 15 -8.76 -16.02 44.93
C ILE A 15 -9.95 -15.87 45.89
N ASN A 16 -10.18 -14.64 46.40
CA ASN A 16 -11.38 -14.24 47.13
C ASN A 16 -12.33 -13.42 46.26
N SER A 17 -13.59 -13.83 46.23
CA SER A 17 -14.65 -13.07 45.58
C SER A 17 -15.20 -11.91 46.41
N ASP A 18 -14.70 -11.66 47.63
CA ASP A 18 -15.07 -10.51 48.45
C ASP A 18 -14.89 -9.20 47.65
N PRO A 19 -15.95 -8.37 47.53
CA PRO A 19 -15.88 -7.11 46.79
C PRO A 19 -15.06 -6.05 47.53
N ASP A 20 -14.91 -6.15 48.84
CA ASP A 20 -14.13 -5.21 49.63
C ASP A 20 -12.64 -5.56 49.58
N ARG A 21 -11.81 -4.54 49.63
CA ARG A 21 -10.36 -4.72 49.64
C ARG A 21 -9.92 -5.32 50.98
N LEU A 22 -9.25 -6.46 50.91
CA LEU A 22 -8.72 -7.17 52.06
C LEU A 22 -7.22 -6.87 52.24
N SER A 23 -6.76 -6.93 53.48
CA SER A 23 -5.35 -6.71 53.82
C SER A 23 -4.90 -7.63 54.95
N GLY A 24 -3.65 -8.11 54.86
CA GLY A 24 -2.96 -8.80 55.96
C GLY A 24 -3.42 -10.23 56.24
N SER A 25 -2.84 -10.81 57.30
CA SER A 25 -3.08 -12.19 57.75
C SER A 25 -4.46 -12.44 58.33
N THR A 26 -5.18 -11.40 58.75
CA THR A 26 -6.51 -11.51 59.36
C THR A 26 -7.60 -11.88 58.37
N ALA A 27 -7.33 -11.76 57.06
CA ALA A 27 -8.26 -12.21 56.02
C ALA A 27 -8.09 -13.70 55.67
N TRP A 28 -7.02 -14.39 56.11
CA TRP A 28 -6.57 -15.65 55.51
C TRP A 28 -5.88 -16.63 56.47
N THR A 29 -6.46 -17.82 56.68
CA THR A 29 -5.98 -18.85 57.63
C THR A 29 -4.58 -19.43 57.34
N HIS A 30 -4.08 -19.27 56.10
CA HIS A 30 -2.78 -19.80 55.65
C HIS A 30 -1.92 -18.74 54.93
N PHE A 31 -2.17 -17.45 55.18
CA PHE A 31 -1.36 -16.39 54.60
C PHE A 31 -0.03 -16.26 55.32
N ASP A 32 1.04 -16.49 54.58
CA ASP A 32 2.40 -16.19 54.98
C ASP A 32 2.79 -14.80 54.44
N GLN A 33 3.01 -13.83 55.35
CA GLN A 33 3.36 -12.46 54.97
C GLN A 33 4.74 -12.35 54.32
N ASP A 34 5.65 -13.29 54.56
CA ASP A 34 6.97 -13.27 53.96
C ASP A 34 6.91 -13.75 52.50
N LEU A 35 6.09 -14.77 52.23
CA LEU A 35 5.95 -15.39 50.90
C LEU A 35 4.87 -14.76 50.01
N HIS A 36 3.82 -14.18 50.59
CA HIS A 36 2.64 -13.78 49.85
C HIS A 36 2.32 -12.28 49.94
N GLU A 37 1.66 -11.77 48.91
CA GLU A 37 1.03 -10.46 48.89
C GLU A 37 -0.45 -10.57 48.52
N VAL A 38 -1.24 -9.61 49.02
CA VAL A 38 -2.67 -9.50 48.68
C VAL A 38 -2.84 -8.39 47.67
N VAL A 39 -3.50 -8.70 46.55
CA VAL A 39 -3.78 -7.76 45.47
C VAL A 39 -5.27 -7.69 45.23
N PHE A 40 -5.81 -6.48 45.14
CA PHE A 40 -7.20 -6.27 44.75
C PHE A 40 -7.30 -5.96 43.25
N ALA A 41 -8.18 -6.65 42.53
CA ALA A 41 -8.49 -6.35 41.13
C ALA A 41 -10.01 -6.33 40.88
N LEU A 42 -10.47 -5.35 40.12
CA LEU A 42 -11.89 -5.19 39.76
C LEU A 42 -12.22 -5.91 38.45
N ASN A 43 -11.46 -5.62 37.40
CA ASN A 43 -11.76 -6.03 36.01
C ASN A 43 -10.70 -6.98 35.42
N TYR A 44 -10.01 -7.74 36.27
CA TYR A 44 -9.02 -8.75 35.87
C TYR A 44 -9.21 -10.01 36.71
N ASN A 45 -9.32 -11.17 36.06
CA ASN A 45 -9.69 -12.42 36.71
C ASN A 45 -8.80 -13.62 36.31
N PRO A 46 -7.50 -13.61 36.68
CA PRO A 46 -6.63 -14.76 36.47
C PRO A 46 -7.03 -15.92 37.39
N MET A 47 -6.77 -17.15 36.94
CA MET A 47 -7.07 -18.38 37.66
C MET A 47 -5.93 -18.78 38.62
N VAL A 48 -6.24 -19.61 39.62
CA VAL A 48 -5.22 -20.19 40.50
C VAL A 48 -4.21 -20.97 39.67
N GLY A 49 -2.92 -20.71 39.92
CA GLY A 49 -1.79 -21.26 39.18
C GLY A 49 -1.34 -20.41 37.99
N GLU A 50 -2.13 -19.42 37.55
CA GLU A 50 -1.71 -18.50 36.49
C GLU A 50 -0.81 -17.41 37.03
N LYS A 51 0.04 -16.86 36.16
CA LYS A 51 0.83 -15.67 36.48
C LYS A 51 -0.06 -14.44 36.45
N PHE A 52 -0.01 -13.64 37.52
CA PHE A 52 -0.69 -12.35 37.58
C PHE A 52 0.06 -11.33 36.70
N LYS A 53 -0.57 -10.89 35.61
CA LYS A 53 0.08 -10.06 34.58
C LYS A 53 -0.11 -8.57 34.77
N ALA A 54 -1.16 -8.15 35.47
CA ALA A 54 -1.44 -6.74 35.69
C ALA A 54 -0.40 -6.11 36.62
N ASP A 55 0.01 -4.87 36.30
CA ASP A 55 0.85 -4.10 37.21
C ASP A 55 0.08 -3.76 38.50
N ILE A 56 0.81 -3.67 39.61
CA ILE A 56 0.24 -3.48 40.94
C ILE A 56 0.79 -2.19 41.53
N ILE A 57 -0.10 -1.28 41.90
CA ILE A 57 0.22 -0.04 42.62
C ILE A 57 -0.50 -0.08 43.96
N GLU A 58 0.27 0.04 45.05
CA GLU A 58 -0.24 0.04 46.42
C GLU A 58 -1.21 -1.12 46.71
N GLY A 59 -0.91 -2.34 46.24
CA GLY A 59 -1.73 -3.54 46.46
C GLY A 59 -3.03 -3.60 45.65
N GLN A 60 -3.17 -2.77 44.62
CA GLN A 60 -4.27 -2.79 43.66
C GLN A 60 -3.74 -3.00 42.24
N ALA A 61 -4.36 -3.91 41.49
CA ALA A 61 -4.09 -4.09 40.09
C ALA A 61 -4.58 -2.86 39.31
N ILE A 62 -3.73 -2.31 38.45
CA ILE A 62 -4.14 -1.24 37.55
C ILE A 62 -5.08 -1.78 36.48
N GLU A 63 -6.00 -0.93 36.01
CA GLU A 63 -6.86 -1.32 34.89
C GLU A 63 -6.06 -1.46 33.60
N PHE A 64 -6.47 -2.43 32.78
CA PHE A 64 -5.88 -2.62 31.47
C PHE A 64 -6.30 -1.46 30.55
N VAL A 65 -5.32 -0.82 29.92
CA VAL A 65 -5.58 0.19 28.88
C VAL A 65 -5.50 -0.52 27.53
N GLN A 66 -6.61 -0.49 26.78
CA GLN A 66 -6.65 -1.05 25.43
C GLN A 66 -5.52 -0.48 24.58
N GLN A 67 -4.84 -1.37 23.87
CA GLN A 67 -3.72 -1.02 23.00
C GLN A 67 -4.01 -1.52 21.60
N THR A 68 -3.83 -0.64 20.61
CA THR A 68 -3.87 -1.05 19.20
C THR A 68 -2.51 -1.60 18.79
N VAL A 69 -2.53 -2.75 18.14
CA VAL A 69 -1.35 -3.36 17.50
C VAL A 69 -1.65 -3.61 16.03
N TYR A 70 -0.60 -3.66 15.23
CA TYR A 70 -0.69 -3.76 13.78
C TYR A 70 0.10 -4.96 13.28
N ASN A 71 -0.45 -5.67 12.31
CA ASN A 71 0.27 -6.73 11.61
C ASN A 71 1.43 -6.12 10.81
N LYS A 72 2.65 -6.60 11.01
CA LYS A 72 3.89 -6.09 10.37
C LYS A 72 3.90 -6.23 8.84
N ASN A 73 3.09 -7.13 8.29
CA ASN A 73 3.03 -7.37 6.84
C ASN A 73 1.90 -6.58 6.17
N SER A 74 0.70 -6.58 6.76
CA SER A 74 -0.49 -5.99 6.14
C SER A 74 -0.87 -4.61 6.69
N GLY A 75 -0.34 -4.21 7.84
CA GLY A 75 -0.77 -3.02 8.56
C GLY A 75 -2.18 -3.15 9.18
N ALA A 76 -2.80 -4.33 9.14
CA ALA A 76 -4.12 -4.56 9.72
C ALA A 76 -4.07 -4.39 11.24
N GLU A 77 -5.03 -3.63 11.79
CA GLU A 77 -5.12 -3.35 13.21
C GLU A 77 -5.91 -4.43 13.96
N ARG A 78 -5.51 -4.68 15.21
CA ARG A 78 -6.37 -5.28 16.23
C ARG A 78 -6.16 -4.59 17.57
N ILE A 79 -7.12 -4.74 18.47
CA ILE A 79 -7.08 -4.16 19.80
C ILE A 79 -6.82 -5.28 20.80
N LEU A 80 -5.76 -5.13 21.61
CA LEU A 80 -5.57 -5.93 22.82
C LEU A 80 -6.67 -5.50 23.80
N GLN A 81 -7.46 -6.45 24.31
CA GLN A 81 -8.64 -6.15 25.15
C GLN A 81 -8.35 -6.30 26.64
N ASN A 82 -7.35 -7.11 27.01
CA ASN A 82 -7.03 -7.43 28.39
C ASN A 82 -5.56 -7.88 28.53
N TRP A 83 -5.15 -8.17 29.76
CA TRP A 83 -3.79 -8.61 30.10
C TRP A 83 -3.36 -9.95 29.49
N ASP A 84 -4.31 -10.78 29.04
CA ASP A 84 -4.01 -12.04 28.36
C ASP A 84 -3.79 -11.89 26.85
N ASP A 85 -4.27 -10.78 26.28
CA ASP A 85 -4.02 -10.40 24.90
C ASP A 85 -2.64 -9.73 24.78
N THR A 86 -1.61 -10.51 24.51
CA THR A 86 -0.26 -9.98 24.30
C THR A 86 0.02 -9.71 22.82
N ILE A 87 0.98 -8.82 22.56
CA ILE A 87 1.55 -8.64 21.23
C ILE A 87 2.28 -9.91 20.77
N ILE A 88 2.03 -10.33 19.53
CA ILE A 88 2.77 -11.41 18.89
C ILE A 88 4.01 -10.80 18.26
N SER A 89 5.12 -10.75 18.99
CA SER A 89 6.34 -10.00 18.61
C SER A 89 6.85 -10.27 17.20
N ASP A 90 6.65 -11.49 16.69
CA ASP A 90 7.14 -11.91 15.37
C ASP A 90 6.32 -11.32 14.22
N SER A 91 5.03 -11.04 14.45
CA SER A 91 4.09 -10.63 13.42
C SER A 91 3.38 -9.29 13.70
N GLU A 92 3.52 -8.74 14.89
CA GLU A 92 2.79 -7.56 15.35
C GLU A 92 3.70 -6.46 15.91
N THR A 93 3.25 -5.22 15.79
CA THR A 93 3.95 -4.02 16.26
C THR A 93 2.97 -3.04 16.89
N PRO A 94 3.34 -2.29 17.93
CA PRO A 94 2.51 -1.20 18.44
C PRO A 94 2.58 0.06 17.55
N PHE A 95 3.51 0.11 16.61
CA PHE A 95 3.71 1.28 15.75
C PHE A 95 2.72 1.27 14.59
N ALA A 96 1.96 2.37 14.47
CA ALA A 96 0.97 2.54 13.42
C ALA A 96 1.62 2.66 12.03
N PRO A 97 0.99 2.09 10.98
CA PRO A 97 1.35 2.32 9.59
C PRO A 97 1.37 3.81 9.25
N LEU A 98 2.23 4.18 8.30
CA LEU A 98 2.30 5.53 7.76
C LEU A 98 1.00 5.86 7.03
N LYS A 99 0.47 7.06 7.28
CA LYS A 99 -0.76 7.58 6.67
C LYS A 99 -0.50 8.93 6.01
N ASP A 100 -1.29 9.25 4.99
CA ASP A 100 -1.32 10.59 4.39
C ASP A 100 -2.14 11.58 5.24
N GLU A 101 -2.26 12.81 4.76
CA GLU A 101 -3.04 13.88 5.42
C GLU A 101 -4.54 13.57 5.55
N PHE A 102 -5.06 12.63 4.76
CA PHE A 102 -6.46 12.18 4.81
C PHE A 102 -6.65 10.94 5.68
N GLY A 103 -5.57 10.45 6.31
CA GLY A 103 -5.60 9.26 7.15
C GLY A 103 -5.60 7.94 6.38
N LEU A 104 -5.35 7.97 5.06
CA LEU A 104 -5.23 6.77 4.23
C LEU A 104 -3.82 6.21 4.35
N MET A 105 -3.71 4.88 4.38
CA MET A 105 -2.43 4.18 4.48
C MET A 105 -1.56 4.44 3.24
N LEU A 106 -0.31 4.85 3.45
CA LEU A 106 0.64 5.03 2.36
C LEU A 106 0.95 3.69 1.68
N ALA A 107 0.96 3.68 0.34
CA ALA A 107 1.33 2.51 -0.42
C ALA A 107 2.83 2.20 -0.31
N HIS A 108 3.20 0.94 -0.55
CA HIS A 108 4.59 0.46 -0.59
C HIS A 108 5.34 0.61 0.74
N GLN A 109 4.64 0.69 1.87
CA GLN A 109 5.28 0.67 3.18
C GLN A 109 5.59 -0.76 3.65
N VAL A 110 6.69 -0.90 4.39
CA VAL A 110 7.12 -2.14 5.03
C VAL A 110 7.52 -1.85 6.47
N PHE A 111 7.35 -2.83 7.36
CA PHE A 111 7.80 -2.70 8.73
C PHE A 111 9.29 -3.06 8.85
N SER A 112 10.07 -2.19 9.50
CA SER A 112 11.49 -2.34 9.77
C SER A 112 11.79 -2.23 11.27
N ASP A 113 13.04 -2.41 11.67
CA ASP A 113 13.46 -2.27 13.08
C ASP A 113 13.19 -0.87 13.64
N SER A 114 13.12 0.16 12.79
CA SER A 114 12.80 1.54 13.17
C SER A 114 11.33 1.92 12.96
N GLY A 115 10.46 0.95 12.61
CA GLY A 115 9.04 1.17 12.35
C GLY A 115 8.69 1.08 10.87
N TRP A 116 7.54 1.64 10.50
CA TRP A 116 7.07 1.64 9.12
C TRP A 116 7.86 2.62 8.27
N ILE A 117 8.35 2.15 7.12
CA ILE A 117 9.08 2.95 6.14
C ILE A 117 8.53 2.66 4.74
N ILE A 118 8.66 3.62 3.82
CA ILE A 118 8.34 3.38 2.41
C ILE A 118 9.50 2.62 1.77
N ASP A 119 9.20 1.48 1.15
CA ASP A 119 10.15 0.71 0.37
C ASP A 119 10.40 1.40 -0.97
N LEU A 120 11.57 2.02 -1.07
CA LEU A 120 12.03 2.73 -2.26
C LEU A 120 12.02 1.85 -3.51
N THR A 121 12.38 0.57 -3.38
CA THR A 121 12.46 -0.37 -4.50
C THR A 121 11.06 -0.71 -5.00
N GLN A 122 10.15 -1.09 -4.10
CA GLN A 122 8.77 -1.40 -4.46
C GLN A 122 8.05 -0.21 -5.08
N LYS A 123 8.24 0.99 -4.51
CA LYS A 123 7.67 2.23 -5.06
C LYS A 123 8.20 2.50 -6.47
N ARG A 124 9.52 2.43 -6.68
CA ARG A 124 10.14 2.60 -8.00
C ARG A 124 9.60 1.60 -9.03
N ASP A 125 9.51 0.32 -8.66
CA ASP A 125 9.02 -0.74 -9.55
C ASP A 125 7.56 -0.53 -9.93
N SER A 126 6.74 -0.05 -8.98
CA SER A 126 5.34 0.29 -9.27
C SER A 126 5.23 1.43 -10.30
N PHE A 127 6.07 2.46 -10.18
CA PHE A 127 6.12 3.57 -11.13
C PHE A 127 6.63 3.12 -12.50
N MET A 128 7.63 2.23 -12.57
CA MET A 128 8.09 1.67 -13.84
C MET A 128 6.97 0.93 -14.58
N LYS A 129 6.22 0.07 -13.88
CA LYS A 129 5.08 -0.66 -14.47
C LYS A 129 3.98 0.29 -14.94
N LEU A 130 3.72 1.35 -14.18
CA LEU A 130 2.74 2.36 -14.56
C LEU A 130 3.15 3.09 -15.84
N ILE A 131 4.42 3.52 -15.96
CA ILE A 131 4.97 4.14 -17.17
C ILE A 131 4.82 3.21 -18.38
N GLU A 132 5.15 1.93 -18.23
CA GLU A 132 5.00 0.92 -19.30
C GLU A 132 3.54 0.81 -19.75
N SER A 133 2.62 0.66 -18.79
CA SER A 133 1.19 0.55 -19.10
C SER A 133 0.65 1.81 -19.78
N VAL A 134 1.05 3.00 -19.33
CA VAL A 134 0.61 4.27 -19.95
C VAL A 134 1.17 4.41 -21.36
N CYS A 135 2.45 4.11 -21.56
CA CYS A 135 3.09 4.16 -22.88
C CYS A 135 2.38 3.23 -23.87
N GLU A 136 2.14 1.98 -23.48
CA GLU A 136 1.43 1.01 -24.32
C GLU A 136 0.02 1.50 -24.67
N LYS A 137 -0.76 1.94 -23.68
CA LYS A 137 -2.10 2.50 -23.88
C LYS A 137 -2.09 3.68 -24.85
N LYS A 138 -1.13 4.59 -24.72
CA LYS A 138 -1.01 5.77 -25.60
C LYS A 138 -0.59 5.41 -27.02
N ILE A 139 0.25 4.40 -27.22
CA ILE A 139 0.63 3.92 -28.56
C ILE A 139 -0.58 3.33 -29.30
N VAL A 140 -1.44 2.59 -28.61
CA VAL A 140 -2.63 1.97 -29.23
C VAL A 140 -3.85 2.90 -29.30
N ALA A 141 -3.83 4.01 -28.57
CA ALA A 141 -4.91 5.00 -28.55
C ALA A 141 -5.12 5.74 -29.89
N GLY A 142 -4.23 5.55 -30.87
CA GLY A 142 -4.31 6.22 -32.17
C GLY A 142 -3.49 7.51 -32.24
N PHE A 143 -3.54 8.16 -33.40
CA PHE A 143 -2.81 9.40 -33.65
C PHE A 143 -3.53 10.26 -34.69
N ILE A 144 -3.16 11.54 -34.76
CA ILE A 144 -3.66 12.49 -35.75
C ILE A 144 -2.65 12.59 -36.90
N SER A 145 -3.13 12.60 -38.13
CA SER A 145 -2.34 12.95 -39.32
C SER A 145 -3.10 13.93 -40.21
N ASN A 146 -2.35 14.79 -40.90
CA ASN A 146 -2.85 15.79 -41.84
C ASN A 146 -2.73 15.34 -43.31
N ALA A 147 -2.50 14.05 -43.58
CA ALA A 147 -2.22 13.57 -44.94
C ALA A 147 -3.30 13.89 -45.98
N LEU A 148 -4.57 13.96 -45.56
CA LEU A 148 -5.69 14.37 -46.43
C LEU A 148 -5.86 15.89 -46.54
N GLY A 149 -4.86 16.68 -46.12
CA GLY A 149 -4.89 18.15 -46.10
C GLY A 149 -5.56 18.76 -44.88
N VAL A 150 -6.26 17.96 -44.06
CA VAL A 150 -6.85 18.35 -42.77
C VAL A 150 -6.67 17.24 -41.72
N PRO A 151 -6.72 17.57 -40.41
CA PRO A 151 -6.54 16.58 -39.35
C PRO A 151 -7.57 15.47 -39.40
N HIS A 152 -7.09 14.23 -39.40
CA HIS A 152 -7.89 13.03 -39.20
C HIS A 152 -7.24 12.14 -38.15
N PHE A 153 -8.08 11.46 -37.38
CA PHE A 153 -7.67 10.46 -36.41
C PHE A 153 -7.61 9.07 -37.03
N TYR A 154 -6.50 8.39 -36.79
CA TYR A 154 -6.22 7.02 -37.20
C TYR A 154 -6.08 6.15 -35.97
N LYS A 155 -6.73 5.00 -36.00
CA LYS A 155 -6.51 3.97 -34.99
C LYS A 155 -5.09 3.40 -35.13
N SER A 156 -4.58 2.84 -34.04
CA SER A 156 -3.20 2.38 -33.96
C SER A 156 -3.09 1.12 -33.10
N ASP A 157 -4.11 0.25 -33.11
CA ASP A 157 -3.90 -1.09 -32.57
C ASP A 157 -2.85 -1.85 -33.42
N ARG A 158 -2.51 -3.07 -32.99
CA ARG A 158 -1.45 -3.84 -33.65
C ARG A 158 -1.77 -4.12 -35.13
N ASP A 159 -3.02 -4.42 -35.44
CA ASP A 159 -3.44 -4.75 -36.80
C ASP A 159 -3.51 -3.48 -37.66
N ASP A 160 -3.99 -2.37 -37.10
CA ASP A 160 -3.97 -1.06 -37.76
C ASP A 160 -2.53 -0.65 -38.13
N GLN A 161 -1.58 -0.81 -37.20
CA GLN A 161 -0.16 -0.51 -37.45
C GLN A 161 0.40 -1.38 -38.59
N LEU A 162 0.14 -2.69 -38.59
CA LEU A 162 0.60 -3.60 -39.64
C LEU A 162 -0.03 -3.28 -40.99
N ASN A 163 -1.34 -3.02 -41.01
CA ASN A 163 -2.07 -2.65 -42.21
C ASN A 163 -1.52 -1.35 -42.82
N LEU A 164 -1.24 -0.35 -41.98
CA LEU A 164 -0.69 0.93 -42.43
C LEU A 164 0.72 0.76 -43.04
N ILE A 165 1.58 -0.06 -42.42
CA ILE A 165 2.91 -0.40 -42.97
C ILE A 165 2.78 -1.09 -44.34
N GLY A 166 1.84 -2.04 -44.46
CA GLY A 166 1.54 -2.72 -45.71
C GLY A 166 1.10 -1.75 -46.81
N LEU A 167 0.09 -0.92 -46.53
CA LEU A 167 -0.46 0.04 -47.48
C LEU A 167 0.56 1.10 -47.90
N ALA A 168 1.39 1.59 -46.99
CA ALA A 168 2.48 2.52 -47.32
C ALA A 168 3.53 1.92 -48.27
N SER A 169 3.65 0.59 -48.30
CA SER A 169 4.61 -0.14 -49.15
C SER A 169 4.09 -0.46 -50.56
N LEU A 170 2.77 -0.43 -50.78
CA LEU A 170 2.16 -0.80 -52.07
C LEU A 170 2.37 0.23 -53.19
N ASN A 171 2.72 1.48 -52.84
CA ASN A 171 2.82 2.60 -53.78
C ASN A 171 1.57 2.85 -54.65
N GLU A 172 0.39 2.45 -54.18
CA GLU A 172 -0.90 2.64 -54.85
C GLU A 172 -1.84 3.50 -54.01
N SER A 173 -2.93 3.97 -54.63
CA SER A 173 -4.01 4.65 -53.90
C SER A 173 -5.02 3.62 -53.39
N PHE A 174 -5.42 3.73 -52.12
CA PHE A 174 -6.32 2.75 -51.50
C PHE A 174 -7.28 3.43 -50.51
N PRO A 175 -8.55 2.98 -50.39
CA PRO A 175 -9.44 3.45 -49.34
C PRO A 175 -8.97 2.98 -47.96
N TYR A 176 -8.80 3.90 -47.01
CA TYR A 176 -8.46 3.57 -45.62
C TYR A 176 -9.34 4.32 -44.64
N ARG A 177 -9.62 3.67 -43.51
CA ARG A 177 -10.59 4.15 -42.52
C ARG A 177 -9.94 5.18 -41.60
N CYS A 178 -10.56 6.35 -41.48
CA CYS A 178 -10.10 7.43 -40.61
C CYS A 178 -11.28 8.24 -40.06
N THR A 179 -11.08 8.95 -38.95
CA THR A 179 -12.11 9.74 -38.29
C THR A 179 -11.85 11.23 -38.49
N ASP A 180 -12.83 11.97 -38.99
CA ASP A 180 -12.71 13.41 -39.20
C ASP A 180 -12.96 14.22 -37.90
N LYS A 181 -12.86 15.55 -38.00
CA LYS A 181 -13.12 16.49 -36.89
C LYS A 181 -14.54 16.44 -36.32
N ASN A 182 -15.50 15.91 -37.07
CA ASN A 182 -16.89 15.76 -36.64
C ASN A 182 -17.14 14.38 -36.00
N GLY A 183 -16.11 13.53 -35.88
CA GLY A 183 -16.23 12.17 -35.36
C GLY A 183 -16.71 11.15 -36.40
N VAL A 184 -16.77 11.50 -37.69
CA VAL A 184 -17.24 10.59 -38.75
C VAL A 184 -16.12 9.67 -39.20
N ASN A 185 -16.31 8.38 -38.90
CA ASN A 185 -15.34 7.32 -39.16
C ASN A 185 -15.70 6.45 -40.38
N GLU A 186 -15.12 6.77 -41.53
CA GLU A 186 -15.42 6.17 -42.84
C GLU A 186 -14.15 5.92 -43.67
N TYR A 187 -14.30 5.17 -44.77
CA TYR A 187 -13.21 4.93 -45.72
C TYR A 187 -13.00 6.15 -46.63
N ARG A 188 -11.77 6.65 -46.68
CA ARG A 188 -11.36 7.75 -47.57
C ARG A 188 -10.19 7.30 -48.43
N LEU A 189 -10.18 7.72 -49.69
CA LEU A 189 -9.10 7.41 -50.62
C LEU A 189 -7.82 8.14 -50.18
N HIS A 190 -6.74 7.40 -49.97
CA HIS A 190 -5.40 7.95 -49.75
C HIS A 190 -4.52 7.62 -50.94
N SER A 191 -3.72 8.57 -51.41
CA SER A 191 -2.65 8.32 -52.37
C SER A 191 -1.45 7.62 -51.70
N SER A 192 -0.51 7.14 -52.51
CA SER A 192 0.74 6.55 -52.00
C SER A 192 1.49 7.51 -51.07
N ASP A 193 1.62 8.79 -51.45
CA ASP A 193 2.33 9.79 -50.64
C ASP A 193 1.58 10.10 -49.34
N GLN A 194 0.24 10.08 -49.39
CA GLN A 194 -0.58 10.24 -48.20
C GLN A 194 -0.41 9.07 -47.23
N PHE A 195 -0.35 7.82 -47.70
CA PHE A 195 -0.05 6.69 -46.83
C PHE A 195 1.34 6.77 -46.21
N LYS A 196 2.36 7.18 -46.98
CA LYS A 196 3.71 7.42 -46.45
C LYS A 196 3.69 8.48 -45.35
N GLN A 197 2.92 9.56 -45.54
CA GLN A 197 2.75 10.58 -44.52
C GLN A 197 2.04 10.04 -43.27
N VAL A 198 0.91 9.35 -43.39
CA VAL A 198 0.20 8.77 -42.24
C VAL A 198 1.11 7.79 -41.48
N SER A 199 1.83 6.94 -42.20
CA SER A 199 2.80 6.00 -41.61
C SER A 199 3.93 6.72 -40.86
N ASN A 200 4.48 7.77 -41.46
CA ASN A 200 5.52 8.59 -40.84
C ASN A 200 5.02 9.33 -39.59
N ASP A 201 3.83 9.94 -39.63
CA ASP A 201 3.23 10.63 -38.49
C ASP A 201 2.99 9.67 -37.32
N GLY A 202 2.49 8.46 -37.60
CA GLY A 202 2.33 7.41 -36.60
C GLY A 202 3.67 6.93 -36.02
N ALA A 203 4.71 6.79 -36.85
CA ALA A 203 6.06 6.43 -36.41
C ALA A 203 6.69 7.51 -35.53
N ILE A 204 6.56 8.78 -35.88
CA ILE A 204 7.00 9.93 -35.07
C ILE A 204 6.30 9.91 -33.71
N ARG A 205 4.97 9.77 -33.71
CA ARG A 205 4.17 9.72 -32.47
C ARG A 205 4.62 8.58 -31.57
N LYS A 206 4.70 7.36 -32.10
CA LYS A 206 5.16 6.18 -31.35
C LYS A 206 6.57 6.36 -30.79
N THR A 207 7.47 6.94 -31.58
CA THR A 207 8.86 7.18 -31.17
C THR A 207 8.92 8.19 -30.03
N SER A 208 8.16 9.28 -30.10
CA SER A 208 8.07 10.28 -29.02
C SER A 208 7.57 9.67 -27.70
N LEU A 209 6.54 8.81 -27.76
CA LEU A 209 6.02 8.09 -26.59
C LEU A 209 7.08 7.15 -25.97
N LEU A 210 7.79 6.39 -26.81
CA LEU A 210 8.86 5.49 -26.36
C LEU A 210 10.03 6.25 -25.75
N GLN A 211 10.41 7.39 -26.33
CA GLN A 211 11.44 8.27 -25.79
C GLN A 211 11.04 8.87 -24.43
N ASN A 212 9.78 9.32 -24.29
CA ASN A 212 9.29 9.81 -23.00
C ASN A 212 9.30 8.71 -21.93
N SER A 213 8.80 7.51 -22.28
CA SER A 213 8.87 6.34 -21.39
C SER A 213 10.30 6.02 -20.96
N ALA A 214 11.26 6.01 -21.90
CA ALA A 214 12.67 5.74 -21.58
C ALA A 214 13.26 6.83 -20.66
N ARG A 215 12.99 8.11 -20.96
CA ARG A 215 13.41 9.24 -20.13
C ARG A 215 12.88 9.13 -18.69
N LEU A 216 11.59 8.87 -18.51
CA LEU A 216 10.98 8.73 -17.18
C LEU A 216 11.59 7.54 -16.41
N LYS A 217 11.81 6.41 -17.06
CA LYS A 217 12.47 5.24 -16.44
C LYS A 217 13.89 5.56 -15.98
N LEU A 218 14.67 6.32 -16.77
CA LEU A 218 16.01 6.76 -16.37
C LEU A 218 15.96 7.68 -15.16
N LEU A 219 15.00 8.61 -15.09
CA LEU A 219 14.81 9.46 -13.91
C LEU A 219 14.50 8.61 -12.66
N LEU A 220 13.60 7.64 -12.76
CA LEU A 220 13.28 6.73 -11.65
C LEU A 220 14.48 5.91 -11.18
N GLN A 221 15.34 5.48 -12.11
CA GLN A 221 16.57 4.75 -11.78
C GLN A 221 17.61 5.64 -11.09
N SER A 222 17.65 6.93 -11.43
CA SER A 222 18.57 7.89 -10.83
C SER A 222 18.15 8.39 -9.45
N ALA A 223 16.88 8.27 -9.09
CA ALA A 223 16.35 8.67 -7.80
C ALA A 223 16.76 7.69 -6.69
N ASN A 224 17.36 8.22 -5.63
CA ASN A 224 17.88 7.50 -4.46
C ASN A 224 17.04 7.71 -3.20
N THR A 225 16.07 8.63 -3.22
CA THR A 225 15.16 8.88 -2.10
C THR A 225 13.69 8.83 -2.51
N ILE A 226 12.80 8.73 -1.52
CA ILE A 226 11.36 8.74 -1.75
C ILE A 226 10.92 10.10 -2.27
N GLU A 227 11.51 11.17 -1.74
CA GLU A 227 11.23 12.55 -2.14
C GLU A 227 11.62 12.78 -3.60
N GLU A 228 12.79 12.28 -4.03
CA GLU A 228 13.22 12.35 -5.43
C GLU A 228 12.26 11.60 -6.36
N LEU A 229 11.75 10.43 -5.94
CA LEU A 229 10.74 9.70 -6.72
C LEU A 229 9.42 10.48 -6.83
N ASP A 230 8.98 11.12 -5.75
CA ASP A 230 7.71 11.86 -5.71
C ASP A 230 7.73 13.14 -6.54
N GLN A 231 8.91 13.70 -6.83
CA GLN A 231 9.05 14.84 -7.74
C GLN A 231 8.99 14.45 -9.23
N ILE A 232 9.04 13.16 -9.58
CA ILE A 232 9.00 12.73 -10.97
C ILE A 232 7.55 12.68 -11.45
N GLU A 233 7.18 13.61 -12.33
CA GLU A 233 5.86 13.66 -12.97
C GLU A 233 5.69 12.54 -14.03
N ILE A 234 5.45 11.30 -13.58
CA ILE A 234 5.29 10.13 -14.46
C ILE A 234 4.08 10.20 -15.40
N ASN A 235 3.14 11.12 -15.15
CA ASN A 235 1.96 11.36 -15.99
C ASN A 235 2.15 12.50 -17.01
N SER A 236 3.36 13.05 -17.13
CA SER A 236 3.68 14.13 -18.08
C SER A 236 4.25 13.61 -19.41
N GLY A 237 4.12 14.40 -20.48
CA GLY A 237 4.76 14.13 -21.78
C GLY A 237 4.10 13.02 -22.61
N TRP A 238 2.82 12.73 -22.36
CA TRP A 238 2.05 11.68 -23.06
C TRP A 238 1.08 12.21 -24.12
N GLU A 239 1.10 13.50 -24.42
CA GLU A 239 0.31 14.12 -25.50
C GLU A 239 1.07 14.11 -26.83
#